data_AF-A0A5F0D2I3-F1
#
_entry.id   AF-A0A5F0D2I3-F1
#
_cell.length_a   1.000
_cell.length_b   1.000
_cell.length_c   1.000
_cell.angle_alpha   90.00
_cell.angle_beta   90.00
_cell.angle_gamma   90.00
#
_symmetry.space_group_name_H-M   'P 1'
#
loop_
_entity.id
_entity.type
_entity.pdbx_description
1 polymer ?
#
loop_
_entity_poly.entity_id
_entity_poly.type
_entity_poly.pdbx_seq_one_letter_code
_entity_poly.pdbx_strand_id
1 'polypeptide(L)'
;MDRPVGGTRDYWRMQIQRSTIDPILRQFFDHELAGKAGLSRSRIEVVERRLRECLEAEAERILVTGDLEILAAERQFMQDGAVARTMHADDLVFMLSLFVCDPWLPDDPVQRATQLRLAEYLTGHLLEARLVDREQVVCPLIDIRVAIDTEKVLRRARAAVPKRKPQ
;
A
#
# COMPACT_ATOMS: atom_id res chain seq x y z
N MET A 1 -5.47 25.55 43.63
CA MET A 1 -6.30 25.13 42.49
C MET A 1 -5.35 24.75 41.38
N ASP A 2 -4.87 23.50 41.40
CA ASP A 2 -4.01 22.94 40.35
C ASP A 2 -4.88 22.42 39.21
N ARG A 3 -4.59 22.86 37.98
CA ARG A 3 -5.09 22.19 36.77
C ARG A 3 -4.02 21.23 36.29
N PRO A 4 -4.34 19.96 35.96
CA PRO A 4 -3.39 19.09 35.31
C PRO A 4 -3.23 19.51 33.85
N VAL A 5 -1.98 19.70 33.45
CA VAL A 5 -1.53 20.04 32.10
C VAL A 5 -1.32 18.75 31.31
N GLY A 6 -1.91 18.67 30.12
CA GLY A 6 -1.44 17.86 28.98
C GLY A 6 -1.27 16.36 29.20
N GLY A 7 -2.29 15.56 28.91
CA GLY A 7 -2.15 14.09 28.95
C GLY A 7 -3.16 13.32 28.10
N THR A 8 -3.82 13.94 27.12
CA THR A 8 -4.92 13.27 26.39
C THR A 8 -4.71 13.17 24.89
N ARG A 9 -3.73 13.86 24.29
CA ARG A 9 -3.45 13.72 22.86
C ARG A 9 -2.60 12.50 22.51
N ASP A 10 -1.79 12.02 23.45
CA ASP A 10 -0.85 10.90 23.18
C ASP A 10 -1.47 9.51 23.40
N TYR A 11 -2.50 9.40 24.25
CA TYR A 11 -3.21 8.13 24.48
C TYR A 11 -4.05 7.69 23.28
N TRP A 12 -4.51 8.62 22.44
CA TRP A 12 -5.22 8.29 21.20
C TRP A 12 -4.28 7.89 20.06
N ARG A 13 -3.02 8.38 20.06
CA ARG A 13 -1.99 7.97 19.08
C ARG A 13 -1.60 6.50 19.21
N MET A 14 -1.60 5.95 20.43
CA MET A 14 -1.19 4.56 20.69
C MET A 14 -2.23 3.47 20.34
N GLN A 15 -3.51 3.81 20.13
CA GLN A 15 -4.55 2.80 19.87
C GLN A 15 -4.91 2.62 18.39
N ILE A 16 -4.64 3.62 17.55
CA ILE A 16 -4.88 3.55 16.10
C ILE A 16 -3.87 2.60 15.40
N GLN A 17 -2.69 2.38 16.00
CA GLN A 17 -1.57 1.60 15.44
C GLN A 17 -1.64 0.06 15.57
N ARG A 18 -2.75 -0.58 15.99
CA ARG A 18 -2.68 -2.00 16.41
C ARG A 18 -2.91 -3.06 15.34
N SER A 19 -3.35 -2.68 14.14
CA SER A 19 -3.54 -3.67 13.08
C SER A 19 -2.25 -3.85 12.30
N THR A 20 -1.70 -5.05 12.34
CA THR A 20 -0.61 -5.44 11.45
C THR A 20 -1.10 -5.46 10.00
N ILE A 21 -0.16 -5.43 9.06
CA ILE A 21 -0.47 -5.34 7.63
C ILE A 21 -1.30 -6.54 7.15
N ASP A 22 -1.02 -7.75 7.63
CA ASP A 22 -1.64 -8.97 7.12
C ASP A 22 -3.18 -9.00 7.24
N PRO A 23 -3.80 -8.74 8.42
CA PRO A 23 -5.25 -8.68 8.51
C PRO A 23 -5.86 -7.57 7.64
N ILE A 24 -5.17 -6.43 7.47
CA ILE A 24 -5.62 -5.33 6.61
C ILE A 24 -5.68 -5.81 5.14
N LEU A 25 -4.59 -6.41 4.66
CA LEU A 25 -4.52 -6.89 3.28
C LEU A 25 -5.52 -8.01 3.03
N ARG A 26 -5.65 -8.97 3.93
CA ARG A 26 -6.64 -10.05 3.80
C ARG A 26 -8.05 -9.49 3.68
N GLN A 27 -8.46 -8.62 4.61
CA GLN A 27 -9.78 -8.01 4.58
C GLN A 27 -10.03 -7.21 3.29
N PHE A 28 -9.05 -6.42 2.86
CA PHE A 28 -9.15 -5.60 1.66
C PHE A 28 -9.27 -6.46 0.39
N PHE A 29 -8.39 -7.45 0.21
CA PHE A 29 -8.40 -8.28 -0.99
C PHE A 29 -9.58 -9.26 -1.02
N ASP A 30 -10.00 -9.80 0.12
CA ASP A 30 -11.23 -10.59 0.22
C ASP A 30 -12.44 -9.78 -0.26
N HIS A 31 -12.51 -8.50 0.12
CA HIS A 31 -13.56 -7.59 -0.35
C HIS A 31 -13.46 -7.32 -1.86
N GLU A 32 -12.28 -6.99 -2.38
CA GLU A 32 -12.10 -6.71 -3.81
C GLU A 32 -12.33 -7.95 -4.70
N LEU A 33 -12.05 -9.15 -4.19
CA LEU A 33 -12.27 -10.42 -4.87
C LEU A 33 -13.73 -10.90 -4.81
N ALA A 34 -14.53 -10.37 -3.89
CA ALA A 34 -15.93 -10.76 -3.73
C ALA A 34 -16.72 -10.55 -5.05
N GLY A 35 -17.33 -11.62 -5.54
CA GLY A 35 -18.11 -11.60 -6.79
C GLY A 35 -17.28 -11.41 -8.07
N LYS A 36 -15.94 -11.47 -8.01
CA LYS A 36 -15.08 -11.43 -9.21
C LYS A 36 -14.76 -12.84 -9.71
N ALA A 37 -14.69 -12.99 -11.02
CA ALA A 37 -14.32 -14.24 -11.68
C ALA A 37 -13.40 -13.98 -12.90
N GLY A 38 -12.76 -15.06 -13.38
CA GLY A 38 -11.94 -15.04 -14.59
C GLY A 38 -10.79 -14.04 -14.53
N LEU A 39 -10.57 -13.31 -15.63
CA LEU A 39 -9.43 -12.40 -15.79
C LEU A 39 -9.39 -11.29 -14.72
N SER A 40 -10.54 -10.74 -14.32
CA SER A 40 -10.55 -9.69 -13.29
C SER A 40 -10.08 -10.22 -11.94
N ARG A 41 -10.50 -11.43 -11.56
CA ARG A 41 -10.03 -12.08 -10.33
C ARG A 41 -8.52 -12.32 -10.38
N SER A 42 -8.05 -12.93 -11.47
CA SER A 42 -6.63 -13.22 -11.67
C SER A 42 -5.75 -11.97 -11.59
N ARG A 43 -6.18 -10.84 -12.17
CA ARG A 43 -5.43 -9.58 -12.08
C ARG A 43 -5.32 -9.05 -10.65
N ILE A 44 -6.39 -9.16 -9.85
CA ILE A 44 -6.39 -8.75 -8.44
C ILE A 44 -5.45 -9.64 -7.62
N GLU A 45 -5.53 -10.96 -7.80
CA GLU A 45 -4.63 -11.93 -7.14
C GLU A 45 -3.15 -11.66 -7.50
N VAL A 46 -2.86 -11.29 -8.75
CA VAL A 46 -1.51 -10.89 -9.16
C VAL A 46 -1.06 -9.60 -8.44
N VAL A 47 -1.94 -8.60 -8.28
CA VAL A 47 -1.60 -7.39 -7.52
C VAL A 47 -1.34 -7.71 -6.06
N GLU A 48 -2.19 -8.52 -5.42
CA GLU A 48 -1.98 -8.92 -4.03
C GLU A 48 -0.63 -9.59 -3.83
N ARG A 49 -0.32 -10.60 -4.65
CA ARG A 49 0.96 -11.30 -4.58
C ARG A 49 2.13 -10.35 -4.75
N ARG A 50 2.09 -9.47 -5.77
CA ARG A 50 3.17 -8.49 -6.01
C ARG A 50 3.31 -7.50 -4.87
N LEU A 51 2.23 -7.08 -4.24
CA LEU A 51 2.30 -6.20 -3.06
C LEU A 51 2.99 -6.93 -1.91
N ARG A 52 2.66 -8.20 -1.65
CA ARG A 52 3.33 -9.01 -0.62
C ARG A 52 4.81 -9.22 -0.92
N GLU A 53 5.17 -9.45 -2.18
CA GLU A 53 6.58 -9.51 -2.62
C GLU A 53 7.30 -8.17 -2.40
N CYS A 54 6.65 -7.05 -2.74
CA CYS A 54 7.18 -5.70 -2.52
C CYS A 54 7.44 -5.43 -1.03
N LEU A 55 6.51 -5.82 -0.15
CA LEU A 55 6.66 -5.64 1.30
C LEU A 55 7.92 -6.34 1.80
N GLU A 56 8.16 -7.58 1.39
CA GLU A 56 9.33 -8.34 1.84
C GLU A 56 10.65 -7.82 1.26
N ALA A 57 10.63 -7.39 -0.01
CA ALA A 57 11.82 -6.94 -0.73
C ALA A 57 12.26 -5.52 -0.35
N GLU A 58 11.33 -4.63 0.00
CA GLU A 58 11.62 -3.21 0.23
C GLU A 58 11.65 -2.84 1.73
N ALA A 59 11.44 -3.81 2.63
CA ALA A 59 11.47 -3.65 4.09
C ALA A 59 12.65 -2.81 4.59
N GLU A 60 13.86 -3.16 4.15
CA GLU A 60 15.12 -2.54 4.59
C GLU A 60 15.28 -1.07 4.17
N ARG A 61 14.48 -0.59 3.21
CA ARG A 61 14.54 0.81 2.74
C ARG A 61 13.64 1.74 3.53
N ILE A 62 12.63 1.21 4.20
CA ILE A 62 11.60 2.00 4.88
C ILE A 62 11.70 1.86 6.39
N LEU A 63 11.96 0.65 6.88
CA LEU A 63 11.92 0.36 8.30
C LEU A 63 13.12 0.97 9.03
N VAL A 64 12.86 1.49 10.23
CA VAL A 64 13.92 1.97 11.12
C VAL A 64 14.63 0.81 11.79
N THR A 65 15.79 1.06 12.40
CA THR A 65 16.63 0.00 13.01
C THR A 65 15.86 -0.90 13.97
N GLY A 66 15.00 -0.35 14.82
CA GLY A 66 14.21 -1.14 15.77
C GLY A 66 13.24 -2.11 15.08
N ASP A 67 12.58 -1.67 14.02
CA ASP A 67 11.65 -2.52 13.27
C ASP A 67 12.38 -3.60 12.46
N LEU A 68 13.61 -3.31 11.99
CA LEU A 68 14.46 -4.29 11.34
C LEU A 68 14.94 -5.38 12.29
N GLU A 69 15.20 -5.07 13.57
CA GLU A 69 15.52 -6.07 14.59
C GLU A 69 14.33 -7.01 14.84
N ILE A 70 13.12 -6.45 14.94
CA ILE A 70 11.88 -7.23 15.07
C ILE A 70 11.68 -8.13 13.85
N LEU A 71 11.84 -7.57 12.64
CA LEU A 71 11.70 -8.31 11.39
C LEU A 71 12.75 -9.44 11.29
N ALA A 72 13.99 -9.18 11.67
CA ALA A 72 15.05 -10.18 11.68
C ALA A 72 14.73 -11.33 12.64
N ALA A 73 14.20 -11.03 13.82
CA ALA A 73 13.75 -12.04 14.78
C ALA A 73 12.58 -12.86 14.21
N GLU A 74 11.57 -12.23 13.62
CA GLU A 74 10.42 -12.92 13.02
C GLU A 74 10.85 -13.87 11.89
N ARG A 75 11.78 -13.42 11.03
CA ARG A 75 12.31 -14.23 9.91
C ARG A 75 13.05 -15.49 10.38
N GLN A 76 13.56 -15.53 11.61
CA GLN A 76 14.15 -16.74 12.18
C GLN A 76 13.11 -17.84 12.45
N PHE A 77 11.85 -17.47 12.70
CA PHE A 77 10.76 -18.42 12.93
C PHE A 77 10.01 -18.75 11.64
N MET A 78 9.66 -17.72 10.85
CA MET A 78 8.94 -17.89 9.59
C MET A 78 9.31 -16.76 8.62
N GLN A 79 10.09 -17.10 7.61
CA GLN A 79 10.62 -16.13 6.64
C GLN A 79 9.53 -15.47 5.79
N ASP A 80 8.59 -16.25 5.25
CA ASP A 80 7.59 -15.74 4.32
C ASP A 80 6.52 -14.92 5.04
N GLY A 81 6.26 -13.70 4.55
CA GLY A 81 5.23 -12.81 5.09
C GLY A 81 5.57 -12.20 6.46
N ALA A 82 6.84 -12.24 6.86
CA ALA A 82 7.31 -11.68 8.13
C ALA A 82 6.98 -10.19 8.26
N VAL A 83 7.15 -9.41 7.19
CA VAL A 83 6.80 -7.97 7.18
C VAL A 83 5.31 -7.80 7.44
N ALA A 84 4.47 -8.56 6.73
CA ALA A 84 3.03 -8.42 6.87
C ALA A 84 2.53 -8.76 8.29
N ARG A 85 3.20 -9.68 8.99
CA ARG A 85 2.82 -10.09 10.36
C ARG A 85 3.31 -9.15 11.45
N THR A 86 4.37 -8.39 11.20
CA THR A 86 5.04 -7.60 12.25
C THR A 86 4.85 -6.11 12.10
N MET A 87 4.78 -5.62 10.86
CA MET A 87 4.65 -4.20 10.54
C MET A 87 3.19 -3.76 10.54
N HIS A 88 2.97 -2.44 10.60
CA HIS A 88 1.67 -1.83 10.86
C HIS A 88 1.15 -1.00 9.67
N ALA A 89 -0.03 -0.41 9.85
CA ALA A 89 -0.75 0.29 8.79
C ALA A 89 0.01 1.50 8.22
N ASP A 90 0.77 2.21 9.04
CA ASP A 90 1.64 3.32 8.65
C ASP A 90 2.77 2.84 7.73
N ASP A 91 3.46 1.75 8.10
CA ASP A 91 4.49 1.11 7.27
C ASP A 91 3.93 0.74 5.89
N LEU A 92 2.69 0.23 5.84
CA LEU A 92 2.02 -0.10 4.59
C LEU A 92 1.86 1.13 3.67
N VAL A 93 1.59 2.33 4.20
CA VAL A 93 1.49 3.54 3.36
C VAL A 93 2.84 3.89 2.75
N PHE A 94 3.93 3.79 3.52
CA PHE A 94 5.28 3.98 2.97
C PHE A 94 5.62 2.92 1.92
N MET A 95 5.24 1.67 2.13
CA MET A 95 5.44 0.59 1.15
C MET A 95 4.64 0.83 -0.13
N LEU A 96 3.40 1.35 -0.01
CA LEU A 96 2.57 1.67 -1.15
C LEU A 96 3.18 2.76 -2.03
N SER A 97 3.93 3.72 -1.48
CA SER A 97 4.61 4.73 -2.30
C SER A 97 5.72 4.13 -3.18
N LEU A 98 6.42 3.10 -2.71
CA LEU A 98 7.36 2.33 -3.53
C LEU A 98 6.63 1.44 -4.54
N PHE A 99 5.54 0.78 -4.12
CA PHE A 99 4.80 -0.18 -4.93
C PHE A 99 4.14 0.44 -6.18
N VAL A 100 3.83 1.73 -6.14
CA VAL A 100 3.27 2.47 -7.29
C VAL A 100 4.32 3.10 -8.20
N CYS A 101 5.60 2.80 -7.97
CA CYS A 101 6.73 3.29 -8.76
C CYS A 101 7.50 2.13 -9.41
N ASP A 102 8.39 2.45 -10.35
CA ASP A 102 9.34 1.47 -10.87
C ASP A 102 10.31 1.04 -9.75
N PRO A 103 10.74 -0.24 -9.69
CA PRO A 103 10.50 -1.31 -10.67
C PRO A 103 9.20 -2.13 -10.42
N TRP A 104 8.38 -1.74 -9.45
CA TRP A 104 7.19 -2.50 -9.05
C TRP A 104 5.99 -2.30 -9.97
N LEU A 105 6.00 -1.28 -10.83
CA LEU A 105 4.96 -1.09 -11.84
C LEU A 105 5.06 -2.16 -12.96
N PRO A 106 3.96 -2.85 -13.28
CA PRO A 106 3.91 -3.77 -14.41
C PRO A 106 4.08 -3.06 -15.74
N ASP A 107 4.71 -3.71 -16.71
CA ASP A 107 4.76 -3.23 -18.10
C ASP A 107 3.41 -3.35 -18.81
N ASP A 108 2.63 -4.39 -18.50
CA ASP A 108 1.28 -4.56 -19.05
C ASP A 108 0.37 -3.41 -18.61
N PRO A 109 -0.17 -2.59 -19.54
CA PRO A 109 -0.95 -1.41 -19.20
C PRO A 109 -2.22 -1.72 -18.39
N VAL A 110 -2.82 -2.89 -18.62
CA VAL A 110 -4.05 -3.28 -17.93
C VAL A 110 -3.73 -3.73 -16.50
N GLN A 111 -2.70 -4.54 -16.29
CA GLN A 111 -2.24 -4.92 -14.96
C GLN A 111 -1.77 -3.70 -14.16
N ARG A 112 -1.01 -2.80 -14.79
CA ARG A 112 -0.62 -1.51 -14.21
C ARG A 112 -1.83 -0.69 -13.77
N ALA A 113 -2.92 -0.73 -14.54
CA ALA A 113 -4.17 -0.04 -14.20
C ALA A 113 -4.78 -0.58 -12.93
N THR A 114 -4.86 -1.90 -12.86
CA THR A 114 -5.43 -2.62 -11.73
C THR A 114 -4.60 -2.36 -10.49
N GLN A 115 -3.27 -2.40 -10.58
CA GLN A 115 -2.36 -2.11 -9.47
C GLN A 115 -2.56 -0.71 -8.90
N LEU A 116 -2.51 0.33 -9.75
CA LEU A 116 -2.67 1.71 -9.29
C LEU A 116 -4.07 2.00 -8.72
N ARG A 117 -5.13 1.44 -9.32
CA ARG A 117 -6.50 1.56 -8.78
C ARG A 117 -6.58 0.94 -7.39
N LEU A 118 -6.05 -0.27 -7.22
CA LEU A 118 -6.08 -0.97 -5.95
C LEU A 118 -5.22 -0.27 -4.89
N ALA A 119 -4.07 0.28 -5.26
CA ALA A 119 -3.26 1.12 -4.37
C ALA A 119 -4.01 2.40 -3.95
N GLU A 120 -4.71 3.09 -4.87
CA GLU A 120 -5.57 4.24 -4.57
C GLU A 120 -6.65 3.86 -3.56
N TYR A 121 -7.32 2.72 -3.77
CA TYR A 121 -8.42 2.24 -2.92
C TYR A 121 -7.94 1.79 -1.55
N LEU A 122 -6.81 1.06 -1.48
CA LEU A 122 -6.22 0.64 -0.22
C LEU A 122 -5.77 1.85 0.60
N THR A 123 -5.14 2.84 -0.04
CA THR A 123 -4.76 4.10 0.62
C THR A 123 -5.99 4.84 1.17
N GLY A 124 -7.06 4.92 0.38
CA GLY A 124 -8.35 5.49 0.83
C GLY A 124 -8.92 4.72 2.03
N HIS A 125 -8.94 3.39 1.97
CA HIS A 125 -9.41 2.52 3.04
C HIS A 125 -8.65 2.76 4.35
N LEU A 126 -7.31 2.84 4.31
CA LEU A 126 -6.46 3.11 5.47
C LEU A 126 -6.81 4.45 6.14
N LEU A 127 -7.08 5.49 5.34
CA LEU A 127 -7.45 6.82 5.82
C LEU A 127 -8.88 6.87 6.37
N GLU A 128 -9.84 6.28 5.66
CA GLU A 128 -11.25 6.27 6.03
C GLU A 128 -11.50 5.46 7.31
N ALA A 129 -10.84 4.30 7.42
CA ALA A 129 -10.87 3.47 8.63
C ALA A 129 -10.03 4.05 9.78
N ARG A 130 -9.35 5.19 9.55
CA ARG A 130 -8.43 5.83 10.50
C ARG A 130 -7.40 4.86 11.07
N LEU A 131 -6.87 3.98 10.22
CA LEU A 131 -5.78 3.06 10.57
C LEU A 131 -4.42 3.76 10.55
N VAL A 132 -4.33 4.91 9.91
CA VAL A 132 -3.13 5.73 9.81
C VAL A 132 -3.40 7.17 10.21
N ASP A 133 -2.43 7.79 10.89
CA ASP A 133 -2.44 9.22 11.14
C ASP A 133 -1.96 9.95 9.89
N ARG A 134 -2.89 10.66 9.22
CA ARG A 134 -2.62 11.40 8.00
C ARG A 134 -1.44 12.35 8.14
N GLU A 135 -1.24 12.96 9.30
CA GLU A 135 -0.15 13.93 9.54
C GLU A 135 1.22 13.25 9.48
N GLN A 136 1.31 11.96 9.83
CA GLN A 136 2.56 11.21 9.86
C GLN A 136 2.93 10.63 8.48
N VAL A 137 1.95 10.41 7.61
CA VAL A 137 2.14 9.78 6.30
C VAL A 137 1.91 10.75 5.12
N VAL A 138 1.94 12.07 5.35
CA VAL A 138 1.66 13.06 4.27
C VAL A 138 2.57 12.86 3.06
N CYS A 139 3.87 12.65 3.27
CA CYS A 139 4.83 12.50 2.17
C CYS A 139 4.52 11.29 1.27
N PRO A 140 4.44 10.05 1.78
CA PRO A 140 4.10 8.91 0.94
C PRO A 140 2.70 9.03 0.31
N LEU A 141 1.73 9.70 0.95
CA LEU A 141 0.43 9.96 0.33
C LEU A 141 0.53 10.87 -0.90
N ILE A 142 1.41 11.89 -0.87
CA ILE A 142 1.67 12.76 -2.02
C ILE A 142 2.32 11.95 -3.14
N ASP A 143 3.33 11.12 -2.82
CA ASP A 143 4.03 10.29 -3.80
C ASP A 143 3.06 9.33 -4.50
N ILE A 144 2.20 8.66 -3.72
CA ILE A 144 1.15 7.78 -4.25
C ILE A 144 0.24 8.53 -5.21
N ARG A 145 -0.20 9.73 -4.81
CA ARG A 145 -1.10 10.55 -5.63
C ARG A 145 -0.44 10.97 -6.94
N VAL A 146 0.80 11.43 -6.89
CA VAL A 146 1.57 11.86 -8.06
C VAL A 146 1.78 10.71 -9.04
N ALA A 147 2.14 9.52 -8.55
CA ALA A 147 2.32 8.34 -9.39
C ALA A 147 1.03 7.96 -10.14
N ILE A 148 -0.10 7.93 -9.42
CA ILE A 148 -1.42 7.63 -9.99
C ILE A 148 -1.83 8.68 -11.04
N ASP A 149 -1.70 9.96 -10.71
CA ASP A 149 -2.11 11.05 -11.60
C ASP A 149 -1.24 11.11 -12.86
N THR A 150 0.06 10.86 -12.73
CA THR A 150 0.99 10.77 -13.86
C THR A 150 0.58 9.66 -14.84
N GLU A 151 0.29 8.46 -14.36
CA GLU A 151 -0.16 7.37 -15.24
C GLU A 151 -1.54 7.66 -15.86
N LYS A 152 -2.47 8.31 -15.14
CA LYS A 152 -3.76 8.75 -15.69
C LYS A 152 -3.56 9.71 -16.88
N VAL A 153 -2.61 10.64 -16.78
CA VAL A 153 -2.25 11.56 -17.88
C VAL A 153 -1.64 10.80 -19.05
N LEU A 154 -0.66 9.93 -18.81
CA LEU A 154 0.01 9.15 -19.86
C LEU A 154 -0.98 8.27 -20.64
N ARG A 155 -1.98 7.68 -19.97
CA ARG A 155 -3.03 6.89 -20.63
C ARG A 155 -3.92 7.71 -21.53
N ARG A 156 -4.34 8.88 -21.07
CA ARG A 156 -5.15 9.80 -21.87
C ARG A 156 -4.39 10.23 -23.12
N ALA A 157 -3.10 10.54 -22.98
CA ALA A 157 -2.23 10.88 -24.10
C ALA A 157 -2.13 9.71 -25.11
N ARG A 158 -1.93 8.47 -24.64
CA ARG A 158 -1.89 7.26 -25.50
C ARG A 158 -3.22 7.01 -26.23
N ALA A 159 -4.35 7.24 -25.56
CA ALA A 159 -5.68 7.07 -26.16
C ALA A 159 -6.01 8.15 -27.20
N ALA A 160 -5.41 9.34 -27.08
CA ALA A 160 -5.62 10.45 -28.00
C ALA A 160 -4.83 10.33 -29.32
N VAL A 161 -3.88 9.39 -29.43
CA VAL A 161 -3.14 9.16 -30.68
C VAL A 161 -4.03 8.41 -31.68
N PRO A 162 -4.46 9.03 -32.81
CA PRO A 162 -5.31 8.37 -33.78
C PRO A 162 -4.54 7.23 -34.46
N LYS A 163 -5.18 6.05 -34.57
CA LYS A 163 -4.66 4.92 -35.33
C LYS A 163 -4.57 5.33 -36.81
N ARG A 164 -3.37 5.62 -37.32
CA ARG A 164 -3.15 5.80 -38.76
C ARG A 164 -3.51 4.48 -39.46
N LYS A 165 -4.47 4.52 -40.38
CA LYS A 165 -4.74 3.38 -41.27
C LYS A 165 -3.49 3.15 -42.14
N PRO A 166 -3.01 1.91 -42.30
CA PRO A 166 -2.03 1.60 -43.32
C PRO A 166 -2.64 1.89 -44.70
N GLN A 167 -1.87 2.54 -45.57
CA GLN A 167 -2.19 2.72 -46.99
C GLN A 167 -2.04 1.40 -47.75
#